data_AF-A0A9D9YSS5-F1
#
_entry.id   AF-A0A9D9YSS5-F1
#
_cell.length_a   1.000
_cell.length_b   1.000
_cell.length_c   1.000
_cell.angle_alpha   90.00
_cell.angle_beta   90.00
_cell.angle_gamma   90.00
#
_symmetry.space_group_name_H-M   'P 1'
#
loop_
_entity.id
_entity.type
_entity.pdbx_description
1 polymer ?
#
loop_
_entity_poly.entity_id
_entity_poly.type
_entity_poly.pdbx_seq_one_letter_code
_entity_poly.pdbx_strand_id
1 'polypeptide(L)'
;MNAFNFQDTVNLAAKLSPRRLWNGIKVLSSFYISRLFGRPVQWGYPLSVSFEPTTSCNLRCPECPSGLRAFTRPTGMLKKDFFSQTIDEIHKDLLYLIFYFQGEPY
;
A
#
# COMPACT_ATOMS: atom_id res chain seq x y z
N MET A 1 1.82 20.29 -22.53
CA MET A 1 1.43 19.73 -21.22
C MET A 1 2.52 20.11 -20.23
N ASN A 2 2.26 21.06 -19.34
CA ASN A 2 3.22 21.38 -18.28
C ASN A 2 3.29 20.15 -17.35
N ALA A 3 4.36 19.37 -17.48
CA ALA A 3 4.57 18.12 -16.76
C ALA A 3 4.78 18.32 -15.25
N PHE A 4 4.90 19.56 -14.79
CA PHE A 4 5.23 19.92 -13.43
C PHE A 4 4.06 20.65 -12.77
N ASN A 5 3.28 19.92 -11.97
CA ASN A 5 2.29 20.52 -11.08
C ASN A 5 2.98 20.90 -9.77
N PHE A 6 3.26 22.19 -9.61
CA PHE A 6 3.91 22.72 -8.42
C PHE A 6 3.10 22.44 -7.15
N GLN A 7 1.77 22.56 -7.22
CA GLN A 7 0.90 22.34 -6.07
C GLN A 7 0.96 20.89 -5.59
N ASP A 8 0.90 19.93 -6.51
CA ASP A 8 1.00 18.51 -6.17
C ASP A 8 2.37 18.17 -5.60
N THR A 9 3.43 18.77 -6.14
CA THR A 9 4.80 18.58 -5.66
C THR A 9 4.96 19.09 -4.23
N VAL A 10 4.46 20.30 -3.94
CA VAL A 10 4.49 20.88 -2.59
C VAL A 10 3.64 20.05 -1.62
N ASN A 11 2.45 19.61 -2.04
CA ASN A 11 1.58 18.76 -1.23
C ASN A 11 2.26 17.44 -0.87
N LEU A 12 2.91 16.78 -1.83
CA LEU A 12 3.64 15.53 -1.59
C LEU A 12 4.85 15.75 -0.68
N ALA A 13 5.64 16.80 -0.94
CA ALA A 13 6.80 17.17 -0.14
C ALA A 13 6.40 17.41 1.33
N ALA A 14 5.27 18.07 1.58
CA ALA A 14 4.76 18.31 2.92
C ALA A 14 4.37 17.02 3.69
N LYS A 15 4.17 15.88 3.01
CA LYS A 15 3.87 14.59 3.64
C LYS A 15 5.12 13.72 3.89
N LEU A 16 6.27 14.11 3.35
CA LEU A 16 7.55 13.43 3.57
C LEU A 16 8.16 13.86 4.91
N SER A 17 7.80 13.16 5.99
CA SER A 17 8.46 13.35 7.28
C SER A 17 9.91 12.83 7.25
N PRO A 18 10.80 13.31 8.14
CA PRO A 18 12.17 12.78 8.22
C PRO A 18 12.22 11.27 8.40
N ARG A 19 11.26 10.70 9.14
CA ARG A 19 11.15 9.26 9.36
C ARG A 19 10.75 8.51 8.09
N ARG A 20 9.79 9.01 7.31
CA ARG A 20 9.40 8.43 6.02
C ARG A 20 10.55 8.51 5.00
N LEU A 21 11.26 9.63 4.96
CA LEU A 21 12.42 9.79 4.10
C LEU A 21 13.53 8.80 4.48
N TRP A 22 13.83 8.67 5.78
CA TRP A 22 14.80 7.70 6.28
C TRP A 22 14.38 6.27 5.93
N ASN A 23 13.10 5.93 6.08
CA ASN A 23 12.59 4.63 5.66
C ASN A 23 12.81 4.38 4.16
N GLY A 24 12.53 5.38 3.30
CA GLY A 24 12.81 5.31 1.86
C GLY A 24 14.29 5.08 1.53
N ILE A 25 15.20 5.78 2.23
CA ILE A 25 16.65 5.59 2.08
C ILE A 25 17.06 4.17 2.48
N LYS A 26 16.50 3.62 3.57
CA LYS A 26 16.75 2.22 3.97
C LYS A 26 16.27 1.23 2.91
N VAL A 27 15.05 1.40 2.39
CA VAL A 27 14.49 0.52 1.34
C VAL A 27 15.37 0.57 0.09
N LEU A 28 15.73 1.76 -0.40
CA LEU A 28 16.55 1.91 -1.60
C LEU A 28 17.96 1.33 -1.41
N SER A 29 18.64 1.67 -0.32
CA SER A 29 19.99 1.17 -0.05
C SER A 29 20.01 -0.36 0.10
N SER A 30 19.04 -0.93 0.84
CA SER A 30 18.93 -2.38 1.01
C SER A 30 18.62 -3.11 -0.31
N PHE A 31 17.84 -2.52 -1.22
CA PHE A 31 17.63 -3.04 -2.57
C PHE A 31 18.93 -3.10 -3.39
N TYR A 32 19.69 -2.00 -3.44
CA TYR A 32 20.95 -1.98 -4.20
C TYR A 32 21.99 -2.94 -3.64
N ILE A 33 22.09 -3.05 -2.33
CA ILE A 33 22.95 -4.03 -1.66
C ILE A 33 22.49 -5.45 -1.98
N SER A 34 21.18 -5.73 -1.88
CA SER A 34 20.63 -7.04 -2.22
C SER A 34 20.95 -7.44 -3.65
N ARG A 35 20.83 -6.49 -4.57
CA ARG A 35 21.14 -6.66 -5.99
C ARG A 35 22.64 -6.90 -6.22
N LEU A 36 23.52 -6.22 -5.50
CA LEU A 36 24.96 -6.35 -5.64
C LEU A 36 25.49 -7.69 -5.10
N PHE A 37 24.99 -8.12 -3.94
CA PHE A 37 25.48 -9.34 -3.26
C PHE A 37 24.65 -10.59 -3.58
N GLY A 38 23.54 -10.47 -4.31
CA GLY A 38 22.65 -11.58 -4.65
C GLY A 38 21.96 -12.20 -3.43
N ARG A 39 21.82 -11.45 -2.33
CA ARG A 39 21.20 -11.91 -1.08
C ARG A 39 20.08 -10.96 -0.67
N PRO A 40 18.90 -11.45 -0.23
CA PRO A 40 17.82 -10.57 0.18
C PRO A 40 18.18 -9.87 1.50
N VAL A 41 18.31 -8.54 1.44
CA VAL A 41 18.53 -7.65 2.57
C VAL A 41 17.38 -6.65 2.61
N GLN A 42 16.65 -6.60 3.72
CA GLN A 42 15.49 -5.71 3.91
C GLN A 42 15.60 -4.98 5.25
N TRP A 43 15.91 -3.69 5.21
CA TRP A 43 16.09 -2.85 6.41
C TRP A 43 14.94 -1.85 6.64
N GLY A 44 14.19 -1.56 5.59
CA GLY A 44 13.06 -0.63 5.62
C GLY A 44 11.72 -1.34 5.80
N TYR A 45 10.74 -0.59 6.28
CA TYR A 45 9.34 -0.95 6.24
C TYR A 45 8.73 -0.63 4.87
N PRO A 46 7.58 -1.22 4.51
CA PRO A 46 6.87 -0.89 3.28
C PRO A 46 6.62 0.62 3.12
N LEU A 47 6.92 1.16 1.94
CA LEU A 47 6.62 2.56 1.60
C LEU A 47 5.14 2.76 1.26
N SER A 48 4.51 1.74 0.70
CA SER A 48 3.08 1.72 0.42
C SER A 48 2.47 0.40 0.88
N VAL A 49 1.25 0.49 1.40
CA VAL A 49 0.45 -0.69 1.77
C VAL A 49 -0.94 -0.52 1.20
N SER A 50 -1.50 -1.64 0.75
CA SER A 50 -2.88 -1.71 0.33
C SER A 50 -3.69 -2.61 1.26
N PHE A 51 -4.88 -2.14 1.64
CA PHE A 51 -5.87 -2.92 2.37
C PHE A 51 -7.05 -3.22 1.48
N GLU A 52 -7.48 -4.47 1.46
CA GLU A 52 -8.74 -4.86 0.84
C GLU A 52 -9.88 -4.59 1.84
N PRO A 53 -10.78 -3.62 1.58
CA PRO A 53 -11.81 -3.25 2.54
C PRO A 53 -12.96 -4.27 2.62
N THR A 54 -13.28 -4.92 1.50
CA THR A 54 -14.37 -5.89 1.39
C THR A 54 -14.14 -6.77 0.18
N THR A 55 -14.62 -8.02 0.24
CA THR A 55 -14.70 -8.92 -0.92
C THR A 55 -15.98 -8.76 -1.73
N SER A 56 -16.97 -8.06 -1.17
CA SER A 56 -18.30 -7.88 -1.77
C SER A 56 -18.26 -6.87 -2.91
N CYS A 57 -19.01 -7.12 -3.98
CA CYS A 57 -19.11 -6.26 -5.16
C CYS A 57 -20.52 -6.35 -5.73
N ASN A 58 -21.10 -5.21 -6.12
CA ASN A 58 -22.43 -5.12 -6.73
C ASN A 58 -22.35 -5.40 -8.24
N LEU A 59 -21.21 -5.13 -8.86
CA LEU A 59 -20.94 -5.45 -10.26
C LEU A 59 -20.59 -6.93 -10.46
N ARG A 60 -20.59 -7.36 -11.73
CA ARG A 60 -20.34 -8.74 -12.17
C ARG A 60 -19.36 -8.80 -13.33
N CYS A 61 -18.23 -8.10 -13.20
CA CYS A 61 -17.19 -8.08 -14.23
C CYS A 61 -16.65 -9.51 -14.45
N PRO A 62 -16.60 -10.00 -15.70
CA PRO A 62 -16.27 -11.40 -16.00
C PRO A 62 -14.80 -11.74 -15.72
N GLU A 63 -13.90 -10.75 -15.64
CA GLU A 63 -12.49 -10.97 -15.27
C GLU A 63 -12.20 -10.91 -13.75
N CYS A 64 -13.16 -10.48 -12.92
CA CYS A 64 -12.93 -10.26 -11.49
C CYS A 64 -13.48 -11.42 -10.64
N PRO A 65 -12.69 -12.04 -9.74
CA PRO A 65 -13.18 -13.11 -8.87
C PRO A 65 -14.31 -12.67 -7.94
N SER A 66 -14.35 -11.40 -7.52
CA SER A 66 -15.48 -10.83 -6.77
C SER A 66 -16.77 -10.81 -7.59
N GLY A 67 -16.67 -10.40 -8.86
CA GLY A 67 -17.81 -10.33 -9.78
C GLY A 67 -18.33 -11.71 -10.19
N LEU A 68 -17.42 -12.67 -10.39
CA LEU A 68 -17.73 -14.08 -10.63
C LEU A 68 -18.20 -14.83 -9.37
N ARG A 69 -17.97 -14.25 -8.19
CA ARG A 69 -18.19 -14.87 -6.87
C ARG A 69 -17.45 -16.22 -6.73
N ALA A 70 -16.28 -16.31 -7.35
CA ALA A 70 -15.48 -17.53 -7.45
C ALA A 70 -14.28 -17.49 -6.50
N PHE A 71 -14.53 -17.23 -5.21
CA PHE A 71 -13.47 -17.21 -4.21
C PHE A 71 -13.19 -18.63 -3.68
N THR A 72 -11.90 -18.97 -3.61
CA THR A 72 -11.41 -20.15 -2.87
C THR A 72 -10.99 -19.83 -1.44
N ARG A 73 -10.88 -18.54 -1.11
CA ARG A 73 -10.53 -18.01 0.22
C ARG A 73 -11.76 -17.45 0.96
N PRO A 74 -11.68 -17.24 2.29
CA PRO A 74 -12.76 -16.61 3.03
C PRO A 74 -13.11 -15.22 2.52
N THR A 75 -14.42 -14.96 2.42
CA THR A 75 -15.00 -13.65 2.08
C THR A 75 -15.37 -12.88 3.34
N GLY A 76 -15.38 -11.55 3.28
CA GLY A 76 -15.79 -10.72 4.40
C GLY A 76 -15.43 -9.25 4.22
N MET A 77 -15.54 -8.52 5.34
CA MET A 77 -15.13 -7.13 5.45
C MET A 77 -13.90 -7.00 6.33
N LEU A 78 -13.11 -5.96 6.08
CA LEU A 78 -11.95 -5.60 6.88
C LEU A 78 -12.36 -5.38 8.33
N LYS A 79 -11.79 -6.17 9.25
CA LYS A 79 -12.01 -6.00 10.68
C LYS A 79 -11.33 -4.71 11.13
N LYS A 80 -12.10 -3.83 11.77
CA LYS A 80 -11.61 -2.53 12.26
C LYS A 80 -10.40 -2.68 13.18
N ASP A 81 -10.44 -3.62 14.11
CA ASP A 81 -9.35 -3.82 15.09
C ASP A 81 -8.05 -4.23 14.40
N PHE A 82 -8.13 -5.11 13.39
CA PHE A 82 -6.98 -5.52 12.59
C PHE A 82 -6.37 -4.33 11.83
N PHE A 83 -7.23 -3.51 11.21
CA PHE A 83 -6.78 -2.30 10.52
C PHE A 83 -6.09 -1.33 11.48
N SER A 84 -6.73 -0.99 12.61
CA SER A 84 -6.19 -0.05 13.59
C SER A 84 -4.85 -0.53 14.14
N GLN A 85 -4.76 -1.79 14.59
CA GLN A 85 -3.51 -2.37 15.11
C GLN A 85 -2.39 -2.29 14.06
N THR A 86 -2.66 -2.73 12.83
CA THR A 86 -1.65 -2.77 11.76
C THR A 86 -1.18 -1.35 11.41
N ILE A 87 -2.10 -0.39 11.30
CA ILE A 87 -1.74 1.00 10.97
C ILE A 87 -0.98 1.68 12.11
N ASP A 88 -1.35 1.44 13.36
CA ASP A 88 -0.65 2.00 14.51
C ASP A 88 0.83 1.57 14.52
N GLU A 89 1.12 0.34 14.08
CA GLU A 89 2.48 -0.20 13.95
C GLU A 89 3.29 0.46 12.82
N ILE A 90 2.70 0.72 11.65
CA ILE A 90 3.46 1.05 10.42
C ILE A 90 3.30 2.49 9.89
N HIS A 91 2.28 3.25 10.34
CA HIS A 91 1.91 4.55 9.72
C HIS A 91 3.02 5.61 9.73
N LYS A 92 3.95 5.52 10.68
CA LYS A 92 5.06 6.49 10.82
C LYS A 92 6.10 6.35 9.70
N ASP A 93 6.20 5.16 9.11
CA ASP A 93 7.17 4.81 8.07
C ASP A 93 6.52 4.70 6.67
N LEU A 94 5.19 4.60 6.63
CA LEU A 94 4.37 4.52 5.42
C LEU A 94 4.23 5.88 4.71
N LEU A 95 4.40 5.90 3.38
CA LEU A 95 4.12 7.06 2.53
C LEU A 95 2.70 7.04 1.95
N TYR A 96 2.24 5.87 1.49
CA TYR A 96 0.93 5.70 0.88
C TYR A 96 0.12 4.56 1.53
N LEU A 97 -1.13 4.86 1.84
CA LEU A 97 -2.16 3.87 2.22
C LEU A 97 -3.21 3.84 1.12
N ILE A 98 -3.53 2.65 0.62
CA ILE A 98 -4.48 2.48 -0.49
C ILE A 98 -5.54 1.45 -0.09
N PHE A 99 -6.82 1.82 -0.11
CA PHE A 99 -7.91 0.86 0.02
C PHE A 99 -8.27 0.32 -1.36
N TYR A 100 -7.74 -0.85 -1.72
CA TYR A 100 -7.81 -1.40 -3.07
C TYR A 100 -7.58 -2.91 -3.04
N PHE A 101 -8.37 -3.65 -3.84
CA PHE A 101 -8.02 -4.93 -4.47
C PHE A 101 -9.25 -5.55 -5.14
N GLN A 102 -10.06 -6.29 -4.38
CA GLN A 102 -11.14 -7.15 -4.89
C GLN A 102 -12.46 -6.87 -4.17
N GLY A 103 -13.19 -5.83 -4.58
CA GLY A 103 -14.51 -5.52 -4.03
C GLY A 103 -14.86 -4.05 -4.19
N GLU A 104 -16.11 -3.72 -3.88
CA GLU A 104 -16.65 -2.36 -3.93
C GLU A 104 -16.99 -1.92 -2.50
N PRO A 105 -16.23 -0.97 -1.94
CA PRO A 105 -16.47 -0.49 -0.58
C PRO A 105 -17.79 0.30 -0.41
N TYR A 106 -18.46 0.67 -1.51
CA TYR A 106 -19.73 1.42 -1.54
C TYR A 106 -20.70 0.84 -2.56
#